data_AF-A0A931UUE6-F1
#
_entry.id   AF-A0A931UUE6-F1
#
_cell.length_a   1.000
_cell.length_b   1.000
_cell.length_c   1.000
_cell.angle_alpha   90.00
_cell.angle_beta   90.00
_cell.angle_gamma   90.00
#
_symmetry.space_group_name_H-M   'P 1'
#
loop_
_entity.id
_entity.type
_entity.pdbx_description
1 polymer ?
#
loop_
_entity_poly.entity_id
_entity_poly.type
_entity_poly.pdbx_seq_one_letter_code
_entity_poly.pdbx_strand_id
1 'polypeptide(L)'
;MSAKRSDDHSSPIPWLGVVGKVPAIDSPHAAASAESSPVSAGVQSPESRVESPKPEKRLHLRLVSGQVKHAQVEAVEPIAPVASATTATPSALPPRTSRISAVLKKVFRKKKRAGSGIEARTSIRVLVWVRRVSQLSFFFLFMYWLVNTAFRGSFTSVEQNIRIKQPVEGFLLADPFVALITFLSSHTLYRGLLWSLGLVALTVVFGRVFCGWICPFGTLHHFTAWLFPSRVGKGGSRVEANKTHKWQALKYYLLYAFLAAASVGVVVGGMFDPICVMVRAVGLSVLPATQWVSHHVLGAASDSNVRLLQLSADRTQDVLSTTVFTTKQFYFHQAWFIGALFVAIVFMNRIIPRFWCRALCPLGALLGVMSKFSVVGMEKDHGKCTDCNLCLVHCQGADSPQGGVKHRQDECHMCMNCEAACPEDVIKFRFFPNRKSEKTDLVPERRTALASVAAGAAFYVLHRQSDASAAERARLDHNRANILTHLGRRR
;
A
#
# COMPACT_ATOMS: atom_id res chain seq x y z
N MET A 1 34.58 -4.56 -40.64
CA MET A 1 33.78 -5.77 -40.97
C MET A 1 33.29 -6.41 -39.67
N SER A 2 32.29 -7.29 -39.72
CA SER A 2 31.43 -7.62 -38.56
C SER A 2 32.15 -8.29 -37.38
N ALA A 3 32.10 -7.65 -36.21
CA ALA A 3 32.37 -8.30 -34.94
C ALA A 3 31.13 -9.08 -34.48
N LYS A 4 31.26 -10.40 -34.32
CA LYS A 4 30.18 -11.32 -33.95
C LYS A 4 29.75 -11.04 -32.51
N ARG A 5 28.57 -10.45 -32.29
CA ARG A 5 28.03 -10.20 -30.94
C ARG A 5 27.34 -11.47 -30.44
N SER A 6 27.80 -12.02 -29.32
CA SER A 6 27.27 -13.27 -28.75
C SER A 6 25.98 -13.03 -27.96
N ASP A 7 24.89 -13.66 -28.38
CA ASP A 7 23.60 -13.68 -27.66
C ASP A 7 23.65 -14.64 -26.45
N ASP A 8 24.29 -14.23 -25.35
CA ASP A 8 24.20 -14.93 -24.06
C ASP A 8 23.08 -14.36 -23.19
N HIS A 9 21.83 -14.66 -23.57
CA HIS A 9 20.64 -14.21 -22.86
C HIS A 9 20.28 -15.13 -21.67
N SER A 10 21.07 -14.99 -20.60
CA SER A 10 20.69 -15.13 -19.18
C SER A 10 19.57 -16.13 -18.83
N SER A 11 19.94 -17.22 -18.15
CA SER A 11 19.03 -18.20 -17.53
C SER A 11 17.78 -17.55 -16.87
N PRO A 12 16.55 -17.98 -17.20
CA PRO A 12 15.34 -17.29 -16.77
C PRO A 12 15.14 -17.36 -15.25
N ILE A 13 14.62 -16.26 -14.68
CA ILE A 13 14.25 -16.19 -13.26
C ILE A 13 13.09 -17.18 -13.03
N PRO A 14 13.21 -18.19 -12.13
CA PRO A 14 12.31 -19.34 -12.08
C PRO A 14 10.84 -19.05 -11.69
N TRP A 15 10.51 -17.81 -11.33
CA TRP A 15 9.14 -17.36 -11.06
C TRP A 15 8.62 -16.29 -12.04
N LEU A 16 9.47 -15.77 -12.94
CA LEU A 16 9.12 -14.65 -13.83
C LEU A 16 8.62 -15.11 -15.21
N GLY A 17 9.05 -16.29 -15.67
CA GLY A 17 8.76 -16.79 -17.02
C GLY A 17 9.57 -16.07 -18.11
N VAL A 18 9.27 -16.38 -19.37
CA VAL A 18 9.89 -15.70 -20.53
C VAL A 18 9.31 -14.29 -20.66
N VAL A 19 10.16 -13.27 -20.54
CA VAL A 19 9.78 -11.87 -20.79
C VAL A 19 10.04 -11.57 -22.26
N GLY A 20 9.02 -11.80 -23.10
CA GLY A 20 9.09 -11.51 -24.54
C GLY A 20 9.23 -10.01 -24.83
N LYS A 21 9.73 -9.69 -26.02
CA LYS A 21 9.63 -8.32 -26.58
C LYS A 21 8.15 -7.96 -26.76
N VAL A 22 7.76 -6.78 -26.31
CA VAL A 22 6.40 -6.26 -26.45
C VAL A 22 6.43 -5.13 -27.49
N PRO A 23 5.54 -5.13 -28.50
CA PRO A 23 5.55 -4.10 -29.54
C PRO A 23 5.28 -2.69 -28.98
N ALA A 24 5.85 -1.69 -29.64
CA ALA A 24 5.65 -0.28 -29.30
C ALA A 24 4.22 0.17 -29.64
N ILE A 25 3.61 0.93 -28.75
CA ILE A 25 2.18 1.28 -28.80
C ILE A 25 1.87 2.43 -29.78
N ASP A 26 2.88 3.23 -30.14
CA ASP A 26 2.74 4.41 -30.99
C ASP A 26 3.04 4.10 -32.48
N SER A 27 2.41 3.04 -33.03
CA SER A 27 2.46 2.70 -34.46
C SER A 27 1.06 2.75 -35.08
N PRO A 28 0.72 3.74 -35.92
CA PRO A 28 -0.50 3.72 -36.71
C PRO A 28 -0.38 2.74 -37.89
N HIS A 29 -1.51 2.21 -38.36
CA HIS A 29 -1.66 1.27 -39.49
C HIS A 29 -1.12 -0.16 -39.27
N ALA A 30 -1.98 -1.03 -38.72
CA ALA A 30 -2.03 -2.45 -39.07
C ALA A 30 -3.45 -2.98 -38.78
N ALA A 31 -4.25 -3.15 -39.83
CA ALA A 31 -5.57 -3.77 -39.77
C ALA A 31 -5.71 -4.77 -40.95
N ALA A 32 -6.63 -5.72 -40.79
CA ALA A 32 -6.93 -6.85 -41.70
C ALA A 32 -5.91 -8.01 -41.74
N SER A 33 -6.47 -9.21 -42.01
CA SER A 33 -5.81 -10.50 -42.34
C SER A 33 -4.98 -11.17 -41.21
N ALA A 34 -5.18 -12.45 -40.86
CA ALA A 34 -6.08 -13.48 -41.41
C ALA A 34 -6.45 -14.57 -40.37
N GLU A 35 -7.54 -15.30 -40.62
CA GLU A 35 -7.93 -16.54 -39.93
C GLU A 35 -7.68 -17.78 -40.80
N SER A 36 -7.72 -18.98 -40.19
CA SER A 36 -7.74 -20.32 -40.81
C SER A 36 -6.47 -20.82 -41.53
N SER A 37 -6.14 -22.13 -41.64
CA SER A 37 -6.44 -23.30 -40.77
C SER A 37 -5.26 -24.34 -40.82
N PRO A 38 -5.36 -25.68 -41.04
CA PRO A 38 -4.87 -26.59 -39.99
C PRO A 38 -4.10 -27.88 -40.44
N VAL A 39 -3.79 -28.76 -39.46
CA VAL A 39 -3.57 -30.24 -39.55
C VAL A 39 -2.39 -30.80 -40.39
N SER A 40 -1.58 -31.64 -39.74
CA SER A 40 -1.12 -32.97 -40.25
C SER A 40 -0.40 -33.76 -39.14
N ALA A 41 -0.25 -35.08 -39.30
CA ALA A 41 0.29 -36.01 -38.29
C ALA A 41 1.05 -37.20 -38.92
N GLY A 42 1.84 -37.91 -38.10
CA GLY A 42 2.72 -39.03 -38.47
C GLY A 42 4.09 -38.84 -37.80
N VAL A 43 4.55 -39.59 -36.79
CA VAL A 43 4.65 -41.06 -36.58
C VAL A 43 5.71 -41.72 -37.45
N GLN A 44 6.92 -41.87 -36.88
CA GLN A 44 7.75 -43.08 -37.01
C GLN A 44 8.88 -43.11 -35.96
N SER A 45 9.44 -44.30 -35.73
CA SER A 45 10.49 -44.69 -34.77
C SER A 45 10.98 -46.10 -35.22
N PRO A 46 12.06 -46.72 -34.67
CA PRO A 46 12.87 -46.34 -33.50
C PRO A 46 14.41 -46.48 -33.73
N GLU A 47 15.16 -46.58 -32.60
CA GLU A 47 16.53 -47.12 -32.45
C GLU A 47 17.73 -46.29 -32.98
N SER A 48 18.85 -46.14 -32.27
CA SER A 48 19.25 -46.51 -30.88
C SER A 48 20.44 -45.57 -30.44
N ARG A 49 21.24 -45.70 -29.36
CA ARG A 49 21.50 -46.75 -28.33
C ARG A 49 22.34 -46.12 -27.16
N VAL A 50 22.12 -46.53 -25.89
CA VAL A 50 23.14 -46.59 -24.77
C VAL A 50 23.78 -45.25 -24.28
N GLU A 51 24.15 -44.99 -23.01
CA GLU A 51 24.00 -45.64 -21.67
C GLU A 51 23.82 -44.53 -20.59
N SER A 52 22.78 -44.56 -19.75
CA SER A 52 22.68 -45.08 -18.36
C SER A 52 23.11 -44.14 -17.19
N PRO A 53 22.36 -44.13 -16.05
CA PRO A 53 22.69 -43.34 -14.84
C PRO A 53 23.05 -44.20 -13.60
N LYS A 54 23.42 -43.53 -12.49
CA LYS A 54 23.72 -44.15 -11.17
C LYS A 54 22.52 -44.88 -10.53
N PRO A 55 22.76 -46.04 -9.87
CA PRO A 55 21.85 -46.65 -8.89
C PRO A 55 22.16 -46.23 -7.43
N GLU A 56 21.44 -46.82 -6.47
CA GLU A 56 21.40 -46.47 -5.04
C GLU A 56 21.27 -47.74 -4.15
N LYS A 57 21.45 -47.58 -2.83
CA LYS A 57 20.90 -48.41 -1.70
C LYS A 57 21.56 -49.75 -1.28
N ARG A 58 21.36 -50.00 0.04
CA ARG A 58 21.41 -51.28 0.81
C ARG A 58 22.79 -51.90 1.06
N LEU A 59 23.02 -52.80 2.05
CA LEU A 59 22.15 -53.64 2.93
C LEU A 59 22.48 -53.32 4.45
N HIS A 60 21.53 -53.30 5.41
CA HIS A 60 21.16 -54.36 6.40
C HIS A 60 22.27 -54.88 7.36
N LEU A 61 22.01 -55.43 8.57
CA LEU A 61 20.91 -55.38 9.58
C LEU A 61 21.33 -56.23 10.82
N ARG A 62 20.80 -55.92 12.02
CA ARG A 62 20.78 -56.65 13.35
C ARG A 62 21.35 -55.76 14.47
N LEU A 63 20.82 -55.61 15.69
CA LEU A 63 19.86 -56.29 16.61
C LEU A 63 20.58 -56.83 17.86
N VAL A 64 20.41 -56.14 19.01
CA VAL A 64 20.38 -56.56 20.45
C VAL A 64 19.98 -55.26 21.21
N SER A 65 18.82 -55.14 21.88
CA SER A 65 18.52 -55.43 23.31
C SER A 65 19.46 -54.72 24.34
N GLY A 66 19.02 -54.09 25.44
CA GLY A 66 17.66 -53.83 25.95
C GLY A 66 17.69 -53.08 27.30
N GLN A 67 16.50 -52.75 27.84
CA GLN A 67 16.16 -52.33 29.23
C GLN A 67 16.91 -51.19 29.97
N VAL A 68 16.21 -50.05 30.08
CA VAL A 68 15.86 -49.28 31.30
C VAL A 68 16.43 -49.74 32.66
N LYS A 69 16.98 -48.81 33.47
CA LYS A 69 16.60 -48.57 34.90
C LYS A 69 17.18 -47.27 35.53
N HIS A 70 16.59 -46.93 36.68
CA HIS A 70 16.63 -45.75 37.59
C HIS A 70 17.88 -44.85 37.77
N ALA A 71 17.61 -43.67 38.36
CA ALA A 71 18.53 -42.63 38.80
C ALA A 71 19.03 -42.79 40.24
N GLN A 72 20.05 -42.01 40.63
CA GLN A 72 20.14 -41.42 41.99
C GLN A 72 21.05 -40.18 42.04
N VAL A 73 21.30 -39.63 43.25
CA VAL A 73 21.88 -38.30 43.53
C VAL A 73 22.81 -38.35 44.77
N GLU A 74 23.99 -37.73 44.68
CA GLU A 74 24.91 -37.36 45.77
C GLU A 74 25.70 -36.10 45.28
N ALA A 75 25.87 -35.00 46.03
CA ALA A 75 26.53 -34.77 47.34
C ALA A 75 28.07 -34.91 47.23
N VAL A 76 28.94 -33.87 47.24
CA VAL A 76 29.12 -32.63 48.05
C VAL A 76 29.84 -32.87 49.38
N GLU A 77 31.05 -32.29 49.55
CA GLU A 77 31.67 -31.67 50.75
C GLU A 77 33.21 -31.44 50.55
N PRO A 78 33.99 -30.76 51.43
CA PRO A 78 33.71 -29.44 52.03
C PRO A 78 34.90 -28.42 52.06
N ILE A 79 34.53 -27.13 52.04
CA ILE A 79 35.07 -25.93 52.74
C ILE A 79 36.46 -25.96 53.43
N ALA A 80 37.32 -24.98 53.09
CA ALA A 80 38.22 -24.26 54.03
C ALA A 80 38.50 -22.80 53.54
N PRO A 81 38.77 -21.79 54.41
CA PRO A 81 38.79 -20.36 54.03
C PRO A 81 40.15 -19.64 54.19
N VAL A 82 40.25 -18.38 53.70
CA VAL A 82 40.86 -17.17 54.34
C VAL A 82 40.87 -15.97 53.36
N ALA A 83 41.12 -14.74 53.85
CA ALA A 83 40.76 -13.45 53.27
C ALA A 83 41.85 -12.72 52.43
N SER A 84 41.55 -11.45 52.09
CA SER A 84 42.45 -10.34 51.69
C SER A 84 43.09 -10.31 50.29
N ALA A 85 42.31 -9.76 49.35
CA ALA A 85 42.66 -8.69 48.39
C ALA A 85 44.09 -8.55 47.81
N THR A 86 44.18 -8.59 46.47
CA THR A 86 45.07 -7.66 45.72
C THR A 86 44.53 -7.34 44.32
N THR A 87 44.92 -6.19 43.82
CA THR A 87 44.51 -5.45 42.61
C THR A 87 44.41 -6.23 41.28
N ALA A 88 43.19 -6.26 40.75
CA ALA A 88 42.75 -6.19 39.35
C ALA A 88 43.73 -6.41 38.16
N THR A 89 43.31 -7.27 37.23
CA THR A 89 43.34 -6.99 35.78
C THR A 89 42.13 -7.67 35.11
N PRO A 90 41.25 -6.95 34.37
CA PRO A 90 40.02 -7.54 33.86
C PRO A 90 40.21 -8.25 32.51
N SER A 91 39.99 -9.56 32.48
CA SER A 91 39.86 -10.33 31.23
C SER A 91 38.58 -9.92 30.48
N ALA A 92 38.70 -9.39 29.26
CA ALA A 92 37.58 -8.80 28.52
C ALA A 92 36.53 -9.85 28.09
N LEU A 93 35.24 -9.56 28.35
CA LEU A 93 34.14 -10.29 27.72
C LEU A 93 34.10 -10.04 26.21
N PRO A 94 33.80 -11.05 25.38
CA PRO A 94 33.64 -10.85 23.94
C PRO A 94 32.43 -9.94 23.63
N PRO A 95 32.56 -8.96 22.72
CA PRO A 95 31.55 -7.92 22.54
C PRO A 95 30.25 -8.46 21.94
N ARG A 96 29.13 -8.22 22.64
CA ARG A 96 27.76 -8.63 22.28
C ARG A 96 27.19 -7.95 21.00
N THR A 97 28.01 -7.17 20.30
CA THR A 97 27.67 -6.37 19.11
C THR A 97 27.60 -7.18 17.80
N SER A 98 28.22 -8.36 17.76
CA SER A 98 28.41 -9.18 16.55
C SER A 98 27.10 -9.63 15.87
N ARG A 99 26.04 -9.92 16.64
CA ARG A 99 24.74 -10.35 16.07
C ARG A 99 24.08 -9.24 15.24
N ILE A 100 24.15 -7.99 15.69
CA ILE A 100 23.59 -6.85 14.97
C ILE A 100 24.39 -6.58 13.69
N SER A 101 25.73 -6.58 13.75
CA SER A 101 26.55 -6.38 12.56
C SER A 101 26.45 -7.52 11.54
N ALA A 102 26.22 -8.77 11.99
CA ALA A 102 25.93 -9.91 11.11
C ALA A 102 24.56 -9.78 10.42
N VAL A 103 23.51 -9.37 11.14
CA VAL A 103 22.19 -9.09 10.54
C VAL A 103 22.27 -7.95 9.53
N LEU A 104 22.95 -6.85 9.87
CA LEU A 104 23.19 -5.74 8.94
C LEU A 104 23.97 -6.19 7.69
N LYS A 105 25.07 -6.96 7.85
CA LYS A 105 25.80 -7.55 6.71
C LYS A 105 24.93 -8.45 5.85
N LYS A 106 23.96 -9.19 6.42
CA LYS A 106 23.01 -10.05 5.69
C LYS A 106 21.95 -9.23 4.95
N VAL A 107 21.45 -8.13 5.52
CA VAL A 107 20.48 -7.20 4.90
C VAL A 107 21.10 -6.37 3.78
N PHE A 108 22.33 -5.88 3.96
CA PHE A 108 23.06 -5.09 2.97
C PHE A 108 23.90 -5.92 1.97
N ARG A 109 23.89 -7.26 2.10
CA ARG A 109 24.65 -8.18 1.24
C ARG A 109 24.42 -7.83 -0.23
N LYS A 110 25.52 -7.64 -0.97
CA LYS A 110 25.45 -7.22 -2.38
C LYS A 110 24.65 -8.23 -3.19
N LYS A 111 23.49 -7.80 -3.69
CA LYS A 111 22.65 -8.57 -4.60
C LYS A 111 22.84 -7.99 -6.00
N LYS A 112 23.38 -8.80 -6.91
CA LYS A 112 23.54 -8.44 -8.33
C LYS A 112 22.16 -8.13 -8.93
N ARG A 113 22.10 -7.20 -9.89
CA ARG A 113 20.92 -6.97 -10.74
C ARG A 113 20.65 -8.22 -11.58
N ALA A 114 19.38 -8.50 -11.86
CA ALA A 114 19.01 -9.58 -12.77
C ALA A 114 19.38 -9.19 -14.22
N GLY A 115 19.75 -10.17 -15.05
CA GLY A 115 20.28 -9.90 -16.40
C GLY A 115 21.78 -9.60 -16.37
N SER A 116 22.17 -8.33 -16.21
CA SER A 116 23.54 -7.84 -16.44
C SER A 116 24.59 -8.25 -15.39
N GLY A 117 24.20 -8.79 -14.24
CA GLY A 117 25.12 -9.10 -13.13
C GLY A 117 25.74 -7.90 -12.42
N ILE A 118 25.48 -6.67 -12.90
CA ILE A 118 25.98 -5.41 -12.32
C ILE A 118 25.49 -5.25 -10.89
N GLU A 119 26.34 -4.78 -9.98
CA GLU A 119 25.95 -4.51 -8.60
C GLU A 119 25.01 -3.30 -8.52
N ALA A 120 23.82 -3.48 -7.93
CA ALA A 120 22.93 -2.34 -7.66
C ALA A 120 23.61 -1.36 -6.68
N ARG A 121 23.72 -0.09 -7.08
CA ARG A 121 24.36 0.99 -6.30
C ARG A 121 23.87 0.95 -4.85
N THR A 122 24.79 1.00 -3.88
CA THR A 122 24.46 0.84 -2.46
C THR A 122 23.47 1.92 -1.98
N SER A 123 23.60 3.15 -2.48
CA SER A 123 22.67 4.26 -2.23
C SER A 123 21.21 3.89 -2.56
N ILE A 124 20.92 3.36 -3.75
CA ILE A 124 19.56 2.97 -4.17
C ILE A 124 19.03 1.86 -3.24
N ARG A 125 19.86 0.87 -2.90
CA ARG A 125 19.47 -0.22 -2.00
C ARG A 125 19.18 0.28 -0.58
N VAL A 126 19.94 1.24 -0.06
CA VAL A 126 19.64 1.92 1.20
C VAL A 126 18.31 2.69 1.06
N LEU A 127 18.15 3.49 0.01
CA LEU A 127 16.96 4.33 -0.21
C LEU A 127 15.66 3.52 -0.26
N VAL A 128 15.65 2.37 -0.95
CA VAL A 128 14.51 1.44 -1.00
C VAL A 128 14.22 0.79 0.37
N TRP A 129 15.24 0.57 1.21
CA TRP A 129 15.03 0.11 2.59
C TRP A 129 14.51 1.22 3.51
N VAL A 130 15.08 2.44 3.44
CA VAL A 130 14.58 3.61 4.20
C VAL A 130 13.13 3.89 3.83
N ARG A 131 12.75 3.79 2.54
CA ARG A 131 11.36 3.89 2.09
C ARG A 131 10.44 2.86 2.75
N ARG A 132 10.86 1.60 2.85
CA ARG A 132 10.08 0.53 3.50
C ARG A 132 9.93 0.74 4.99
N VAL A 133 10.99 1.17 5.67
CA VAL A 133 10.96 1.50 7.11
C VAL A 133 10.02 2.68 7.34
N SER A 134 10.17 3.76 6.56
CA SER A 134 9.28 4.94 6.60
C SER A 134 7.81 4.56 6.38
N GLN A 135 7.51 3.74 5.38
CA GLN A 135 6.16 3.25 5.09
C GLN A 135 5.53 2.47 6.26
N LEU A 136 6.31 1.66 6.99
CA LEU A 136 5.85 0.95 8.18
C LEU A 136 5.70 1.90 9.37
N SER A 137 6.69 2.74 9.64
CA SER A 137 6.67 3.69 10.77
C SER A 137 5.48 4.65 10.67
N PHE A 138 5.20 5.24 9.51
CA PHE A 138 4.03 6.09 9.32
C PHE A 138 2.72 5.32 9.39
N PHE A 139 2.66 4.07 8.92
CA PHE A 139 1.47 3.23 9.06
C PHE A 139 1.16 2.88 10.52
N PHE A 140 2.16 2.46 11.30
CA PHE A 140 1.98 2.15 12.72
C PHE A 140 1.70 3.41 13.56
N LEU A 141 2.35 4.54 13.27
CA LEU A 141 2.04 5.82 13.91
C LEU A 141 0.58 6.24 13.65
N PHE A 142 0.13 6.12 12.40
CA PHE A 142 -1.26 6.41 12.03
C PHE A 142 -2.26 5.45 12.72
N MET A 143 -1.99 4.14 12.75
CA MET A 143 -2.83 3.17 13.45
C MET A 143 -2.88 3.44 14.97
N TYR A 144 -1.75 3.78 15.59
CA TYR A 144 -1.70 4.17 17.01
C TYR A 144 -2.55 5.43 17.26
N TRP A 145 -2.49 6.43 16.39
CA TRP A 145 -3.29 7.65 16.54
C TRP A 145 -4.78 7.39 16.31
N LEU A 146 -5.15 6.54 15.34
CA LEU A 146 -6.54 6.15 15.07
C LEU A 146 -7.16 5.39 16.25
N VAL A 147 -6.44 4.42 16.85
CA VAL A 147 -6.94 3.72 18.04
C VAL A 147 -7.15 4.68 19.23
N ASN A 148 -6.36 5.76 19.31
CA ASN A 148 -6.51 6.80 20.33
C ASN A 148 -7.61 7.84 20.04
N THR A 149 -8.21 7.92 18.83
CA THR A 149 -9.38 8.80 18.62
C THR A 149 -10.67 8.24 19.22
N ALA A 150 -10.69 6.97 19.62
CA ALA A 150 -11.81 6.35 20.30
C ALA A 150 -12.17 7.12 21.58
N PHE A 151 -13.41 7.63 21.66
CA PHE A 151 -13.85 8.42 22.81
C PHE A 151 -14.01 7.53 24.05
N ARG A 152 -12.98 7.49 24.89
CA ARG A 152 -12.95 6.77 26.17
C ARG A 152 -13.45 7.62 27.36
N GLY A 153 -14.08 8.76 27.09
CA GLY A 153 -14.68 9.63 28.11
C GLY A 153 -16.06 9.13 28.56
N SER A 154 -16.39 9.38 29.83
CA SER A 154 -17.75 9.27 30.34
C SER A 154 -18.50 10.59 30.12
N PHE A 155 -19.78 10.53 29.77
CA PHE A 155 -20.65 11.71 29.59
C PHE A 155 -21.14 12.32 30.92
N THR A 156 -20.48 12.02 32.05
CA THR A 156 -20.90 12.40 33.41
C THR A 156 -20.60 13.85 33.81
N SER A 157 -20.10 14.69 32.89
CA SER A 157 -19.87 16.12 33.12
C SER A 157 -20.19 16.92 31.86
N VAL A 158 -21.24 17.74 31.91
CA VAL A 158 -21.76 18.52 30.76
C VAL A 158 -20.93 19.78 30.48
N GLU A 159 -20.27 20.33 31.52
CA GLU A 159 -19.63 21.66 31.51
C GLU A 159 -18.32 21.80 30.71
N GLN A 160 -17.66 20.71 30.30
CA GLN A 160 -16.34 20.79 29.68
C GLN A 160 -16.38 20.60 28.16
N ASN A 161 -15.92 21.63 27.44
CA ASN A 161 -15.67 21.62 26.00
C ASN A 161 -14.86 20.38 25.61
N ILE A 162 -15.49 19.44 24.89
CA ILE A 162 -14.97 18.10 24.61
C ILE A 162 -13.85 18.16 23.53
N ARG A 163 -12.68 18.66 23.92
CA ARG A 163 -11.47 18.62 23.09
C ARG A 163 -10.76 17.30 23.26
N ILE A 164 -10.64 16.54 22.17
CA ILE A 164 -9.83 15.32 22.12
C ILE A 164 -8.38 15.68 22.47
N LYS A 165 -7.81 15.05 23.51
CA LYS A 165 -6.53 15.44 24.12
C LYS A 165 -5.30 15.22 23.21
N GLN A 166 -5.47 14.53 22.09
CA GLN A 166 -4.42 14.21 21.12
C GLN A 166 -4.72 14.88 19.78
N PRO A 167 -3.73 15.52 19.11
CA PRO A 167 -3.95 16.40 17.96
C PRO A 167 -4.13 15.61 16.64
N VAL A 168 -4.98 14.59 16.61
CA VAL A 168 -5.13 13.68 15.46
C VAL A 168 -5.68 14.37 14.21
N GLU A 169 -6.40 15.48 14.39
CA GLU A 169 -6.75 16.44 13.35
C GLU A 169 -5.53 16.85 12.51
N GLY A 170 -4.33 16.95 13.09
CA GLY A 170 -3.11 17.37 12.39
C GLY A 170 -2.73 16.48 11.19
N PHE A 171 -3.10 15.20 11.20
CA PHE A 171 -2.85 14.31 10.04
C PHE A 171 -3.90 14.48 8.92
N LEU A 172 -5.11 14.94 9.26
CA LEU A 172 -6.17 15.27 8.30
C LEU A 172 -5.98 16.68 7.72
N LEU A 173 -5.62 17.66 8.57
CA LEU A 173 -5.27 19.04 8.20
C LEU A 173 -3.98 19.13 7.37
N ALA A 174 -3.13 18.11 7.40
CA ALA A 174 -1.97 18.01 6.54
C ALA A 174 -2.31 17.68 5.07
N ASP A 175 -3.52 17.18 4.75
CA ASP A 175 -3.90 16.89 3.37
C ASP A 175 -4.10 18.18 2.54
N PRO A 176 -3.25 18.47 1.53
CA PRO A 176 -3.42 19.65 0.67
C PRO A 176 -4.66 19.56 -0.24
N PHE A 177 -5.25 18.38 -0.45
CA PHE A 177 -6.49 18.29 -1.21
C PHE A 177 -7.70 18.72 -0.37
N VAL A 178 -7.92 18.13 0.82
CA VAL A 178 -8.94 18.60 1.78
C VAL A 178 -8.73 20.08 2.12
N ALA A 179 -7.49 20.52 2.35
CA ALA A 179 -7.22 21.92 2.65
C ALA A 179 -7.59 22.87 1.49
N LEU A 180 -7.34 22.47 0.23
CA LEU A 180 -7.70 23.25 -0.96
C LEU A 180 -9.22 23.30 -1.19
N ILE A 181 -9.94 22.18 -1.07
CA ILE A 181 -11.41 22.20 -1.22
C ILE A 181 -12.11 22.95 -0.09
N THR A 182 -11.59 22.89 1.15
CA THR A 182 -12.12 23.70 2.26
C THR A 182 -11.87 25.18 2.00
N PHE A 183 -10.63 25.60 1.68
CA PHE A 183 -10.33 26.99 1.36
C PHE A 183 -11.19 27.55 0.21
N LEU A 184 -11.37 26.78 -0.86
CA LEU A 184 -12.18 27.18 -2.01
C LEU A 184 -13.69 27.22 -1.71
N SER A 185 -14.14 26.51 -0.67
CA SER A 185 -15.53 26.46 -0.21
C SER A 185 -15.87 27.46 0.90
N SER A 186 -14.88 27.90 1.69
CA SER A 186 -15.08 28.78 2.85
C SER A 186 -14.42 30.15 2.71
N HIS A 187 -13.64 30.37 1.63
CA HIS A 187 -12.84 31.56 1.36
C HIS A 187 -11.93 32.03 2.52
N THR A 188 -11.62 31.13 3.47
CA THR A 188 -10.99 31.46 4.75
C THR A 188 -9.77 30.57 5.02
N LEU A 189 -8.66 31.21 5.40
CA LEU A 189 -7.38 30.54 5.62
C LEU A 189 -7.29 29.96 7.03
N TYR A 190 -7.68 28.70 7.20
CA TYR A 190 -7.57 28.01 8.49
C TYR A 190 -6.12 27.79 8.93
N ARG A 191 -5.81 27.95 10.22
CA ARG A 191 -4.42 27.85 10.76
C ARG A 191 -3.76 26.48 10.51
N GLY A 192 -4.55 25.42 10.30
CA GLY A 192 -4.06 24.09 9.92
C GLY A 192 -3.48 24.00 8.50
N LEU A 193 -3.89 24.89 7.58
CA LEU A 193 -3.45 24.93 6.17
C LEU A 193 -1.92 24.95 6.01
N LEU A 194 -1.21 25.56 6.96
CA LEU A 194 0.26 25.64 7.00
C LEU A 194 0.93 24.26 7.01
N TRP A 195 0.32 23.23 7.62
CA TRP A 195 0.85 21.87 7.59
C TRP A 195 0.78 21.25 6.20
N SER A 196 -0.32 21.51 5.46
CA SER A 196 -0.47 21.04 4.09
C SER A 196 0.52 21.68 3.12
N LEU A 197 0.87 22.96 3.34
CA LEU A 197 1.90 23.67 2.57
C LEU A 197 3.27 22.98 2.70
N GLY A 198 3.56 22.38 3.86
CA GLY A 198 4.75 21.54 4.06
C GLY A 198 4.77 20.30 3.15
N LEU A 199 3.63 19.63 2.96
CA LEU A 199 3.53 18.50 2.01
C LEU A 199 3.56 18.95 0.55
N VAL A 200 3.03 20.13 0.21
CA VAL A 200 3.16 20.73 -1.13
C VAL A 200 4.64 21.05 -1.42
N ALA A 201 5.34 21.71 -0.50
CA ALA A 201 6.77 22.00 -0.64
C ALA A 201 7.61 20.72 -0.78
N LEU A 202 7.36 19.70 0.06
CA LEU A 202 8.00 18.39 -0.06
C LEU A 202 7.75 17.74 -1.45
N THR A 203 6.56 17.93 -2.02
CA THR A 203 6.18 17.42 -3.34
C THR A 203 6.83 18.19 -4.49
N VAL A 204 7.02 19.51 -4.35
CA VAL A 204 7.74 20.36 -5.30
C VAL A 204 9.26 20.13 -5.24
N VAL A 205 9.82 19.69 -4.10
CA VAL A 205 11.22 19.25 -4.06
C VAL A 205 11.37 17.84 -4.63
N PHE A 206 10.62 16.85 -4.13
CA PHE A 206 10.92 15.43 -4.36
C PHE A 206 9.94 14.66 -5.27
N GLY A 207 8.88 15.27 -5.80
CA GLY A 207 7.82 14.59 -6.57
C GLY A 207 6.74 13.96 -5.67
N ARG A 208 5.90 13.01 -6.17
CA ARG A 208 4.82 12.37 -5.36
C ARG A 208 5.32 11.41 -4.25
N VAL A 209 6.36 11.79 -3.51
CA VAL A 209 6.95 11.04 -2.38
C VAL A 209 5.91 10.68 -1.32
N PHE A 210 4.95 11.56 -1.03
CA PHE A 210 3.88 11.27 -0.07
C PHE A 210 3.19 9.92 -0.36
N CYS A 211 2.79 9.68 -1.61
CA CYS A 211 2.15 8.42 -2.04
C CYS A 211 3.11 7.22 -2.02
N GLY A 212 4.43 7.43 -2.08
CA GLY A 212 5.45 6.37 -2.10
C GLY A 212 6.06 6.01 -0.74
N TRP A 213 5.98 6.91 0.24
CA TRP A 213 6.75 6.88 1.49
C TRP A 213 5.90 7.08 2.75
N ILE A 214 5.01 8.07 2.76
CA ILE A 214 4.30 8.53 3.97
C ILE A 214 2.87 7.97 4.04
N CYS A 215 2.17 7.92 2.91
CA CYS A 215 0.74 7.62 2.84
C CYS A 215 0.42 6.20 3.36
N PRO A 216 -0.27 6.05 4.51
CA PRO A 216 -0.59 4.75 5.12
C PRO A 216 -1.46 3.88 4.21
N PHE A 217 -2.38 4.46 3.45
CA PHE A 217 -3.18 3.75 2.44
C PHE A 217 -2.30 3.18 1.30
N GLY A 218 -1.22 3.89 0.96
CA GLY A 218 -0.19 3.42 0.04
C GLY A 218 0.63 2.25 0.59
N THR A 219 0.81 2.16 1.91
CA THR A 219 1.40 1.01 2.61
C THR A 219 0.43 -0.17 2.64
N LEU A 220 -0.85 0.05 2.93
CA LEU A 220 -1.90 -0.98 2.91
C LEU A 220 -2.01 -1.67 1.54
N HIS A 221 -1.96 -0.91 0.45
CA HIS A 221 -1.90 -1.48 -0.90
C HIS A 221 -0.59 -2.22 -1.22
N HIS A 222 0.51 -2.00 -0.50
CA HIS A 222 1.70 -2.86 -0.63
C HIS A 222 1.58 -4.14 0.18
N PHE A 223 1.08 -4.05 1.42
CA PHE A 223 0.83 -5.22 2.26
C PHE A 223 -0.13 -6.20 1.57
N THR A 224 -1.23 -5.70 1.01
CA THR A 224 -2.22 -6.56 0.33
C THR A 224 -1.78 -7.07 -1.04
N ALA A 225 -0.92 -6.34 -1.77
CA ALA A 225 -0.29 -6.86 -3.00
C ALA A 225 0.79 -7.92 -2.72
N TRP A 226 1.33 -7.96 -1.50
CA TRP A 226 2.25 -9.00 -1.02
C TRP A 226 1.49 -10.23 -0.50
N LEU A 227 0.45 -10.02 0.30
CA LEU A 227 -0.39 -11.08 0.87
C LEU A 227 -1.26 -11.78 -0.19
N PHE A 228 -1.82 -11.02 -1.14
CA PHE A 228 -2.65 -11.54 -2.23
C PHE A 228 -2.00 -11.23 -3.58
N PRO A 229 -1.05 -12.06 -4.05
CA PRO A 229 -0.43 -11.87 -5.36
C PRO A 229 -1.49 -11.86 -6.48
N SER A 230 -1.29 -10.95 -7.44
CA SER A 230 -2.16 -10.76 -8.60
C SER A 230 -2.33 -12.07 -9.38
N ARG A 231 -3.57 -12.38 -9.81
CA ARG A 231 -3.83 -13.46 -10.78
C ARG A 231 -3.18 -13.16 -12.14
N VAL A 232 -2.98 -11.88 -12.47
CA VAL A 232 -2.31 -11.35 -13.67
C VAL A 232 -0.78 -11.26 -13.44
N GLY A 233 -0.23 -12.03 -12.49
CA GLY A 233 0.98 -11.67 -11.75
C GLY A 233 2.33 -12.16 -12.25
N LYS A 234 2.43 -12.91 -13.38
CA LYS A 234 3.69 -13.47 -13.90
C LYS A 234 3.99 -12.96 -15.31
N GLY A 235 5.28 -12.73 -15.61
CA GLY A 235 5.75 -12.37 -16.96
C GLY A 235 5.02 -11.18 -17.60
N GLY A 236 4.73 -11.31 -18.90
CA GLY A 236 4.16 -10.26 -19.75
C GLY A 236 2.81 -9.69 -19.30
N SER A 237 1.94 -10.48 -18.64
CA SER A 237 0.65 -9.95 -18.16
C SER A 237 0.84 -8.88 -17.08
N ARG A 238 1.93 -8.98 -16.30
CA ARG A 238 2.31 -7.97 -15.30
C ARG A 238 2.96 -6.74 -15.94
N VAL A 239 3.57 -6.88 -17.12
CA VAL A 239 4.02 -5.74 -17.95
C VAL A 239 2.78 -4.98 -18.42
N GLU A 240 1.77 -5.66 -18.97
CA GLU A 240 0.53 -5.04 -19.46
C GLU A 240 -0.25 -4.27 -18.37
N ALA A 241 -0.41 -4.85 -17.19
CA ALA A 241 -1.07 -4.23 -16.04
C ALA A 241 -0.30 -3.04 -15.42
N ASN A 242 0.95 -2.82 -15.85
CA ASN A 242 1.80 -1.69 -15.42
C ASN A 242 2.09 -0.67 -16.53
N LYS A 243 1.65 -0.90 -17.78
CA LYS A 243 1.67 0.13 -18.83
C LYS A 243 0.82 1.35 -18.46
N THR A 244 1.11 2.48 -19.11
CA THR A 244 0.30 3.69 -19.08
C THR A 244 -1.04 3.48 -19.79
N HIS A 245 -2.16 3.53 -19.05
CA HIS A 245 -3.51 3.36 -19.61
C HIS A 245 -4.30 4.69 -19.60
N LYS A 246 -5.26 4.85 -20.53
CA LYS A 246 -6.10 6.06 -20.64
C LYS A 246 -7.00 6.30 -19.42
N TRP A 247 -7.47 5.24 -18.75
CA TRP A 247 -8.32 5.36 -17.55
C TRP A 247 -7.63 6.05 -16.36
N GLN A 248 -6.30 6.20 -16.37
CA GLN A 248 -5.55 6.96 -15.36
C GLN A 248 -5.89 8.47 -15.37
N ALA A 249 -6.57 8.95 -16.42
CA ALA A 249 -7.15 10.30 -16.46
C ALA A 249 -8.32 10.50 -15.47
N LEU A 250 -8.99 9.42 -15.02
CA LEU A 250 -10.20 9.49 -14.20
C LEU A 250 -10.01 10.30 -12.91
N LYS A 251 -8.90 10.10 -12.19
CA LYS A 251 -8.57 10.88 -10.97
C LYS A 251 -8.37 12.37 -11.22
N TYR A 252 -7.97 12.77 -12.43
CA TYR A 252 -7.88 14.19 -12.80
C TYR A 252 -9.28 14.75 -13.07
N TYR A 253 -10.16 14.02 -13.76
CA TYR A 253 -11.57 14.42 -13.91
C TYR A 253 -12.29 14.52 -12.55
N LEU A 254 -12.05 13.56 -11.63
CA LEU A 254 -12.56 13.63 -10.26
C LEU A 254 -12.02 14.85 -9.50
N LEU A 255 -10.72 15.15 -9.61
CA LEU A 255 -10.13 16.36 -9.02
C LEU A 255 -10.82 17.64 -9.52
N TYR A 256 -11.01 17.80 -10.83
CA TYR A 256 -11.69 18.99 -11.38
C TYR A 256 -13.17 19.06 -10.97
N ALA A 257 -13.88 17.94 -10.93
CA ALA A 257 -15.27 17.89 -10.44
C ALA A 257 -15.38 18.28 -8.95
N PHE A 258 -14.46 17.82 -8.09
CA PHE A 258 -14.46 18.19 -6.67
C PHE A 258 -14.02 19.64 -6.43
N LEU A 259 -13.09 20.18 -7.22
CA LEU A 259 -12.74 21.61 -7.15
C LEU A 259 -13.89 22.51 -7.61
N ALA A 260 -14.62 22.10 -8.65
CA ALA A 260 -15.84 22.79 -9.08
C ALA A 260 -16.93 22.77 -7.98
N ALA A 261 -17.21 21.58 -7.41
CA ALA A 261 -18.16 21.46 -6.30
C ALA A 261 -17.74 22.33 -5.10
N ALA A 262 -16.45 22.34 -4.75
CA ALA A 262 -15.91 23.19 -3.69
C ALA A 262 -16.15 24.69 -3.95
N SER A 263 -15.99 25.17 -5.18
CA SER A 263 -16.28 26.58 -5.55
C SER A 263 -17.76 26.98 -5.46
N VAL A 264 -18.67 26.02 -5.28
CA VAL A 264 -20.11 26.23 -5.01
C VAL A 264 -20.45 25.92 -3.54
N GLY A 265 -19.44 25.77 -2.67
CA GLY A 265 -19.60 25.52 -1.24
C GLY A 265 -19.71 24.03 -0.83
N VAL A 266 -19.36 23.08 -1.72
CA VAL A 266 -19.66 21.65 -1.54
C VAL A 266 -18.38 20.82 -1.34
N VAL A 267 -18.07 20.48 -0.08
CA VAL A 267 -16.82 19.78 0.34
C VAL A 267 -16.89 18.24 0.20
N VAL A 268 -17.70 17.72 -0.72
CA VAL A 268 -17.89 16.25 -0.93
C VAL A 268 -16.59 15.53 -1.32
N GLY A 269 -15.61 16.23 -1.88
CA GLY A 269 -14.28 15.67 -2.19
C GLY A 269 -13.61 14.96 -0.99
N GLY A 270 -13.86 15.40 0.25
CA GLY A 270 -13.38 14.76 1.48
C GLY A 270 -13.93 13.35 1.74
N MET A 271 -14.81 12.81 0.88
CA MET A 271 -15.18 11.39 0.86
C MET A 271 -14.21 10.52 0.03
N PHE A 272 -13.40 11.13 -0.85
CA PHE A 272 -12.49 10.44 -1.77
C PHE A 272 -10.99 10.64 -1.43
N ASP A 273 -10.67 11.37 -0.36
CA ASP A 273 -9.31 11.34 0.21
C ASP A 273 -9.00 9.94 0.80
N PRO A 274 -7.85 9.32 0.44
CA PRO A 274 -7.42 8.03 1.01
C PRO A 274 -7.27 8.02 2.54
N ILE A 275 -6.98 9.15 3.20
CA ILE A 275 -6.91 9.19 4.67
C ILE A 275 -8.32 9.07 5.24
N CYS A 276 -9.25 9.92 4.82
CA CYS A 276 -10.64 9.93 5.24
C CYS A 276 -11.39 8.61 4.95
N VAL A 277 -11.16 7.99 3.78
CA VAL A 277 -11.70 6.66 3.45
C VAL A 277 -11.21 5.61 4.44
N MET A 278 -9.92 5.63 4.77
CA MET A 278 -9.31 4.67 5.68
C MET A 278 -9.68 4.91 7.15
N VAL A 279 -9.77 6.17 7.61
CA VAL A 279 -10.28 6.52 8.95
C VAL A 279 -11.71 6.01 9.11
N ARG A 280 -12.59 6.30 8.13
CA ARG A 280 -13.99 5.85 8.17
C ARG A 280 -14.10 4.33 8.13
N ALA A 281 -13.40 3.65 7.23
CA ALA A 281 -13.48 2.20 7.13
C ALA A 281 -12.91 1.48 8.36
N VAL A 282 -11.77 1.94 8.90
CA VAL A 282 -11.18 1.32 10.09
C VAL A 282 -12.00 1.63 11.34
N GLY A 283 -12.44 2.88 11.52
CA GLY A 283 -13.22 3.30 12.70
C GLY A 283 -14.66 2.79 12.73
N LEU A 284 -15.35 2.76 11.60
CA LEU A 284 -16.77 2.36 11.53
C LEU A 284 -16.97 0.88 11.22
N SER A 285 -16.04 0.23 10.50
CA SER A 285 -16.21 -1.16 10.04
C SER A 285 -15.21 -2.12 10.67
N VAL A 286 -13.90 -1.86 10.60
CA VAL A 286 -12.89 -2.82 11.04
C VAL A 286 -12.86 -2.94 12.57
N LEU A 287 -12.74 -1.83 13.31
CA LEU A 287 -12.67 -1.86 14.77
C LEU A 287 -13.92 -2.50 15.41
N PRO A 288 -15.17 -2.11 15.04
CA PRO A 288 -16.36 -2.74 15.60
C PRO A 288 -16.48 -4.22 15.25
N ALA A 289 -16.11 -4.63 14.04
CA ALA A 289 -16.12 -6.04 13.64
C ALA A 289 -15.05 -6.86 14.38
N THR A 290 -13.82 -6.34 14.53
CA THR A 290 -12.78 -7.03 15.32
C THR A 290 -13.14 -7.12 16.80
N GLN A 291 -13.79 -6.10 17.37
CA GLN A 291 -14.27 -6.14 18.75
C GLN A 291 -15.41 -7.14 18.93
N TRP A 292 -16.35 -7.22 17.98
CA TRP A 292 -17.42 -8.23 17.99
C TRP A 292 -16.86 -9.66 17.93
N VAL A 293 -15.97 -9.95 16.97
CA VAL A 293 -15.30 -11.27 16.85
C VAL A 293 -14.51 -11.58 18.13
N SER A 294 -13.73 -10.63 18.65
CA SER A 294 -12.95 -10.87 19.87
C SER A 294 -13.81 -11.14 21.09
N HIS A 295 -14.93 -10.43 21.31
CA HIS A 295 -15.83 -10.74 22.43
C HIS A 295 -16.47 -12.13 22.29
N HIS A 296 -16.85 -12.56 21.09
CA HIS A 296 -17.42 -13.90 20.89
C HIS A 296 -16.37 -15.01 21.05
N VAL A 297 -15.15 -14.82 20.56
CA VAL A 297 -14.05 -15.80 20.69
C VAL A 297 -13.49 -15.86 22.11
N LEU A 298 -13.33 -14.72 22.80
CA LEU A 298 -12.84 -14.68 24.19
C LEU A 298 -13.93 -15.11 25.19
N GLY A 299 -15.21 -14.79 24.94
CA GLY A 299 -16.33 -15.31 25.73
C GLY A 299 -16.36 -16.84 25.71
N ALA A 300 -16.42 -17.45 24.52
CA ALA A 300 -16.39 -18.90 24.37
C ALA A 300 -15.11 -19.58 24.92
N ALA A 301 -14.01 -18.84 25.11
CA ALA A 301 -12.80 -19.32 25.77
C ALA A 301 -12.87 -19.17 27.31
N SER A 302 -13.56 -18.15 27.83
CA SER A 302 -13.81 -17.95 29.27
C SER A 302 -14.86 -18.93 29.82
N ASP A 303 -15.86 -19.28 29.00
CA ASP A 303 -16.86 -20.32 29.26
C ASP A 303 -16.29 -21.75 29.28
N SER A 304 -14.97 -21.92 29.05
CA SER A 304 -14.33 -23.24 29.01
C SER A 304 -13.91 -23.75 30.39
N ASN A 305 -14.09 -25.05 30.63
CA ASN A 305 -13.70 -25.72 31.89
C ASN A 305 -12.18 -25.74 32.17
N VAL A 306 -11.34 -25.14 31.31
CA VAL A 306 -9.88 -25.12 31.46
C VAL A 306 -9.46 -23.81 32.11
N ARG A 307 -9.18 -23.85 33.43
CA ARG A 307 -8.86 -22.67 34.25
C ARG A 307 -7.72 -21.78 33.69
N LEU A 308 -6.73 -22.36 33.03
CA LEU A 308 -5.66 -21.62 32.34
C LEU A 308 -6.16 -20.86 31.11
N LEU A 309 -7.08 -21.45 30.33
CA LEU A 309 -7.65 -20.81 29.15
C LEU A 309 -8.56 -19.65 29.57
N GLN A 310 -9.42 -19.86 30.55
CA GLN A 310 -10.26 -18.81 31.17
C GLN A 310 -9.43 -17.61 31.65
N LEU A 311 -8.45 -17.84 32.54
CA LEU A 311 -7.57 -16.76 33.03
C LEU A 311 -6.78 -16.05 31.93
N SER A 312 -6.48 -16.74 30.82
CA SER A 312 -5.84 -16.12 29.65
C SER A 312 -6.83 -15.31 28.80
N ALA A 313 -8.09 -15.73 28.70
CA ALA A 313 -9.14 -15.06 27.94
C ALA A 313 -9.57 -13.78 28.64
N ASP A 314 -9.86 -13.85 29.94
CA ASP A 314 -10.26 -12.71 30.78
C ASP A 314 -9.19 -11.61 30.76
N ARG A 315 -7.94 -11.99 31.05
CA ARG A 315 -6.80 -11.06 31.02
C ARG A 315 -6.53 -10.48 29.63
N THR A 316 -6.81 -11.24 28.57
CA THR A 316 -6.73 -10.72 27.19
C THR A 316 -7.84 -9.71 26.94
N GLN A 317 -9.06 -9.95 27.41
CA GLN A 317 -10.19 -9.04 27.27
C GLN A 317 -9.98 -7.73 28.04
N ASP A 318 -9.44 -7.77 29.26
CA ASP A 318 -9.08 -6.58 30.05
C ASP A 318 -8.00 -5.72 29.36
N VAL A 319 -6.93 -6.35 28.88
CA VAL A 319 -5.87 -5.65 28.14
C VAL A 319 -6.43 -5.06 26.84
N LEU A 320 -7.30 -5.78 26.13
CA LEU A 320 -7.82 -5.34 24.84
C LEU A 320 -8.89 -4.25 24.96
N SER A 321 -9.72 -4.28 26.01
CA SER A 321 -10.70 -3.24 26.35
C SER A 321 -10.06 -1.94 26.86
N THR A 322 -8.92 -2.02 27.54
CA THR A 322 -8.16 -0.84 28.00
C THR A 322 -7.27 -0.23 26.90
N THR A 323 -6.71 -1.04 26.00
CA THR A 323 -5.72 -0.57 25.01
C THR A 323 -6.30 -0.26 23.62
N VAL A 324 -7.24 -1.08 23.10
CA VAL A 324 -7.69 -0.98 21.69
C VAL A 324 -9.18 -0.65 21.56
N PHE A 325 -10.04 -1.34 22.30
CA PHE A 325 -11.50 -1.29 22.11
C PHE A 325 -12.17 -0.14 22.86
N THR A 326 -13.49 0.00 22.64
CA THR A 326 -14.32 1.06 23.23
C THR A 326 -15.46 0.44 24.03
N THR A 327 -15.68 0.91 25.26
CA THR A 327 -16.68 0.38 26.20
C THR A 327 -18.14 0.57 25.74
N LYS A 328 -18.39 1.50 24.82
CA LYS A 328 -19.66 1.61 24.08
C LYS A 328 -19.38 1.56 22.58
N GLN A 329 -19.97 0.59 21.89
CA GLN A 329 -19.89 0.46 20.44
C GLN A 329 -21.11 1.09 19.77
N PHE A 330 -20.88 1.97 18.79
CA PHE A 330 -21.94 2.55 17.97
C PHE A 330 -22.11 1.73 16.68
N TYR A 331 -23.12 0.87 16.65
CA TYR A 331 -23.45 0.03 15.49
C TYR A 331 -24.29 0.81 14.47
N PHE A 332 -23.62 1.41 13.47
CA PHE A 332 -24.29 2.08 12.37
C PHE A 332 -24.70 1.07 11.28
N HIS A 333 -25.97 1.08 10.86
CA HIS A 333 -26.48 0.19 9.80
C HIS A 333 -25.78 0.35 8.44
N GLN A 334 -25.07 1.46 8.20
CA GLN A 334 -24.27 1.69 6.98
C GLN A 334 -22.82 1.17 7.08
N ALA A 335 -22.38 0.71 8.26
CA ALA A 335 -20.99 0.29 8.51
C ALA A 335 -20.56 -0.91 7.65
N TRP A 336 -21.45 -1.85 7.36
CA TRP A 336 -21.15 -3.01 6.51
C TRP A 336 -20.86 -2.59 5.06
N PHE A 337 -21.59 -1.58 4.56
CA PHE A 337 -21.41 -1.08 3.19
C PHE A 337 -20.04 -0.37 3.03
N ILE A 338 -19.68 0.48 4.00
CA ILE A 338 -18.36 1.14 4.04
C ILE A 338 -17.23 0.09 4.12
N GLY A 339 -17.42 -0.95 4.93
CA GLY A 339 -16.46 -2.05 5.08
C GLY A 339 -16.31 -2.88 3.80
N ALA A 340 -17.43 -3.26 3.17
CA ALA A 340 -17.44 -3.99 1.90
C ALA A 340 -16.78 -3.18 0.77
N LEU A 341 -17.07 -1.88 0.68
CA LEU A 341 -16.44 -0.97 -0.29
C LEU A 341 -14.93 -0.86 -0.07
N PHE A 342 -14.48 -0.71 1.18
CA PHE A 342 -13.06 -0.67 1.53
C PHE A 342 -12.34 -1.99 1.17
N VAL A 343 -12.94 -3.13 1.52
CA VAL A 343 -12.41 -4.47 1.15
C VAL A 343 -12.36 -4.61 -0.38
N ALA A 344 -13.39 -4.17 -1.11
CA ALA A 344 -13.40 -4.20 -2.58
C ALA A 344 -12.29 -3.33 -3.20
N ILE A 345 -12.09 -2.09 -2.73
CA ILE A 345 -11.01 -1.20 -3.19
C ILE A 345 -9.64 -1.84 -2.93
N VAL A 346 -9.45 -2.40 -1.73
CA VAL A 346 -8.20 -3.06 -1.32
C VAL A 346 -7.94 -4.35 -2.10
N PHE A 347 -8.98 -5.12 -2.44
CA PHE A 347 -8.90 -6.35 -3.23
C PHE A 347 -8.72 -6.10 -4.73
N MET A 348 -9.24 -4.99 -5.28
CA MET A 348 -9.07 -4.57 -6.68
C MET A 348 -7.58 -4.42 -7.09
N ASN A 349 -6.72 -4.21 -6.09
CA ASN A 349 -5.25 -4.29 -6.16
C ASN A 349 -4.72 -5.60 -6.81
N ARG A 350 -5.52 -6.68 -6.77
CA ARG A 350 -5.23 -7.97 -7.42
C ARG A 350 -5.30 -7.91 -8.95
N ILE A 351 -6.11 -7.01 -9.50
CA ILE A 351 -6.24 -6.77 -10.95
C ILE A 351 -5.28 -5.66 -11.37
N ILE A 352 -5.38 -4.49 -10.74
CA ILE A 352 -4.59 -3.30 -11.05
C ILE A 352 -3.77 -2.92 -9.79
N PRO A 353 -2.43 -3.07 -9.80
CA PRO A 353 -1.63 -2.78 -8.62
C PRO A 353 -1.71 -1.29 -8.25
N ARG A 354 -2.03 -1.00 -6.98
CA ARG A 354 -2.38 0.35 -6.48
C ARG A 354 -3.53 1.02 -7.24
N PHE A 355 -4.58 0.27 -7.57
CA PHE A 355 -5.81 0.74 -8.24
C PHE A 355 -6.24 2.15 -7.81
N TRP A 356 -6.48 2.39 -6.52
CA TRP A 356 -6.96 3.68 -6.00
C TRP A 356 -6.05 4.86 -6.37
N CYS A 357 -4.74 4.74 -6.15
CA CYS A 357 -3.75 5.79 -6.44
C CYS A 357 -3.64 6.10 -7.95
N ARG A 358 -3.92 5.11 -8.81
CA ARG A 358 -3.90 5.27 -10.26
C ARG A 358 -5.22 5.78 -10.83
N ALA A 359 -6.36 5.35 -10.28
CA ALA A 359 -7.69 5.53 -10.90
C ALA A 359 -8.56 6.59 -10.22
N LEU A 360 -8.58 6.65 -8.88
CA LEU A 360 -9.65 7.35 -8.13
C LEU A 360 -9.15 8.48 -7.22
N CYS A 361 -7.91 8.43 -6.74
CA CYS A 361 -7.40 9.32 -5.68
C CYS A 361 -7.21 10.78 -6.16
N PRO A 362 -8.05 11.75 -5.72
CA PRO A 362 -7.96 13.14 -6.16
C PRO A 362 -6.76 13.87 -5.53
N LEU A 363 -6.43 13.57 -4.27
CA LEU A 363 -5.16 13.95 -3.63
C LEU A 363 -3.97 13.47 -4.47
N GLY A 364 -4.02 12.22 -4.92
CA GLY A 364 -3.03 11.66 -5.83
C GLY A 364 -2.88 12.53 -7.06
N ALA A 365 -3.98 12.87 -7.74
CA ALA A 365 -3.99 13.75 -8.92
C ALA A 365 -3.43 15.15 -8.61
N LEU A 366 -3.81 15.79 -7.50
CA LEU A 366 -3.35 17.13 -7.12
C LEU A 366 -1.83 17.17 -6.95
N LEU A 367 -1.26 16.23 -6.18
CA LEU A 367 0.19 16.08 -6.03
C LEU A 367 0.88 15.75 -7.36
N GLY A 368 0.15 15.22 -8.34
CA GLY A 368 0.63 14.97 -9.71
C GLY A 368 0.69 16.18 -10.62
N VAL A 369 -0.18 17.18 -10.40
CA VAL A 369 -0.02 18.49 -11.04
C VAL A 369 1.21 19.19 -10.44
N MET A 370 1.43 19.07 -9.13
CA MET A 370 2.59 19.65 -8.44
C MET A 370 3.92 18.95 -8.80
N SER A 371 3.95 17.61 -8.92
CA SER A 371 5.20 16.86 -9.20
C SER A 371 5.78 17.10 -10.60
N LYS A 372 5.02 17.73 -11.51
CA LYS A 372 5.55 18.22 -12.79
C LYS A 372 6.67 19.23 -12.58
N PHE A 373 6.57 20.05 -11.53
CA PHE A 373 7.58 21.03 -11.17
C PHE A 373 8.70 20.46 -10.28
N SER A 374 8.73 19.15 -10.01
CA SER A 374 9.66 18.62 -9.00
C SER A 374 11.13 18.73 -9.38
N VAL A 375 11.94 19.16 -8.41
CA VAL A 375 13.39 19.31 -8.55
C VAL A 375 14.07 17.96 -8.73
N VAL A 376 13.64 16.93 -7.99
CA VAL A 376 14.06 15.54 -8.22
C VAL A 376 13.14 14.91 -9.26
N GLY A 377 13.74 14.18 -10.22
CA GLY A 377 13.01 13.38 -11.19
C GLY A 377 13.89 12.30 -11.83
N MET A 378 13.39 11.66 -12.88
CA MET A 378 14.01 10.49 -13.51
C MET A 378 14.73 10.86 -14.82
N GLU A 379 16.04 10.66 -14.86
CA GLU A 379 16.85 10.75 -16.07
C GLU A 379 17.01 9.36 -16.73
N LYS A 380 17.08 9.32 -18.07
CA LYS A 380 17.03 8.08 -18.85
C LYS A 380 17.92 8.14 -20.09
N ASP A 381 18.96 7.30 -20.12
CA ASP A 381 19.86 7.11 -21.27
C ASP A 381 19.20 6.21 -22.36
N HIS A 382 18.34 6.77 -23.22
CA HIS A 382 17.62 5.98 -24.26
C HIS A 382 18.55 5.09 -25.11
N GLY A 383 19.71 5.61 -25.55
CA GLY A 383 20.69 4.87 -26.37
C GLY A 383 21.40 3.70 -25.67
N LYS A 384 21.13 3.45 -24.39
CA LYS A 384 21.60 2.28 -23.63
C LYS A 384 20.48 1.30 -23.28
N CYS A 385 19.24 1.57 -23.71
CA CYS A 385 18.08 0.76 -23.33
C CYS A 385 17.91 -0.46 -24.26
N THR A 386 17.68 -1.62 -23.66
CA THR A 386 17.50 -2.91 -24.37
C THR A 386 16.04 -3.38 -24.41
N ASP A 387 15.09 -2.53 -23.98
CA ASP A 387 13.65 -2.80 -23.89
C ASP A 387 13.22 -4.13 -23.23
N CYS A 388 14.05 -4.60 -22.29
CA CYS A 388 13.80 -5.78 -21.46
C CYS A 388 12.57 -5.70 -20.52
N ASN A 389 11.84 -4.58 -20.50
CA ASN A 389 10.61 -4.32 -19.71
C ASN A 389 10.66 -4.58 -18.18
N LEU A 390 11.79 -4.99 -17.61
CA LEU A 390 11.94 -5.34 -16.20
C LEU A 390 11.69 -4.14 -15.25
N CYS A 391 11.97 -2.92 -15.70
CA CYS A 391 11.60 -1.69 -14.99
C CYS A 391 10.08 -1.51 -14.86
N LEU A 392 9.29 -1.96 -15.85
CA LEU A 392 7.83 -1.87 -15.84
C LEU A 392 7.20 -2.94 -14.91
N VAL A 393 7.75 -4.16 -14.87
CA VAL A 393 7.33 -5.23 -13.94
C VAL A 393 7.35 -4.78 -12.46
N HIS A 394 8.32 -3.93 -12.12
CA HIS A 394 8.52 -3.36 -10.77
C HIS A 394 7.99 -1.93 -10.60
N CYS A 395 7.48 -1.31 -11.67
CA CYS A 395 6.83 -0.01 -11.62
C CYS A 395 5.56 -0.06 -10.74
N GLN A 396 5.31 1.03 -10.01
CA GLN A 396 4.16 1.17 -9.13
C GLN A 396 3.27 2.37 -9.53
N GLY A 397 3.79 3.37 -10.23
CA GLY A 397 3.01 4.47 -10.83
C GLY A 397 2.19 4.04 -12.06
N ALA A 398 2.74 3.14 -12.87
CA ALA A 398 2.45 3.04 -14.31
C ALA A 398 2.91 4.32 -15.07
N ASP A 399 4.19 4.65 -14.88
CA ASP A 399 4.86 5.89 -15.29
C ASP A 399 5.74 5.74 -16.57
N SER A 400 5.59 4.62 -17.30
CA SER A 400 6.37 4.22 -18.49
C SER A 400 7.88 4.46 -18.39
N PRO A 401 8.60 3.69 -17.54
CA PRO A 401 10.06 3.72 -17.43
C PRO A 401 10.77 2.82 -18.46
N GLN A 402 10.03 2.13 -19.33
CA GLN A 402 10.51 1.36 -20.48
C GLN A 402 11.19 2.25 -21.54
N GLY A 403 11.99 1.69 -22.44
CA GLY A 403 12.58 2.37 -23.60
C GLY A 403 11.52 2.75 -24.65
N GLY A 404 11.94 3.49 -25.69
CA GLY A 404 11.09 4.05 -26.75
C GLY A 404 10.13 5.17 -26.29
N VAL A 405 9.42 4.96 -25.19
CA VAL A 405 8.37 5.86 -24.67
C VAL A 405 8.97 6.96 -23.78
N LYS A 406 8.30 8.12 -23.72
CA LYS A 406 8.60 9.18 -22.76
C LYS A 406 8.05 8.86 -21.36
N HIS A 407 8.80 9.23 -20.33
CA HIS A 407 8.43 9.00 -18.92
C HIS A 407 7.37 9.99 -18.45
N ARG A 408 6.44 9.52 -17.62
CA ARG A 408 5.40 10.33 -16.98
C ARG A 408 5.79 10.66 -15.53
N GLN A 409 6.51 11.78 -15.35
CA GLN A 409 6.94 12.28 -14.04
C GLN A 409 5.75 12.73 -13.17
N ASP A 410 4.60 13.04 -13.77
CA ASP A 410 3.38 13.13 -13.00
C ASP A 410 3.11 11.77 -12.33
N GLU A 411 2.88 10.68 -13.05
CA GLU A 411 2.47 9.37 -12.47
C GLU A 411 3.53 8.69 -11.57
N CYS A 412 4.75 9.22 -11.48
CA CYS A 412 5.82 8.64 -10.69
C CYS A 412 5.61 8.77 -9.18
N HIS A 413 5.39 7.65 -8.49
CA HIS A 413 5.32 7.55 -7.02
C HIS A 413 6.68 7.65 -6.30
N MET A 414 7.78 7.98 -7.00
CA MET A 414 9.13 8.15 -6.42
C MET A 414 9.56 6.98 -5.52
N CYS A 415 9.41 5.77 -6.05
CA CYS A 415 9.62 4.51 -5.31
C CYS A 415 11.00 3.85 -5.55
N MET A 416 11.75 4.32 -6.55
CA MET A 416 13.07 3.85 -7.04
C MET A 416 13.19 2.35 -7.37
N ASN A 417 12.09 1.60 -7.41
CA ASN A 417 12.13 0.17 -7.75
C ASN A 417 12.62 -0.10 -9.19
N CYS A 418 12.32 0.80 -10.13
CA CYS A 418 12.77 0.72 -11.53
C CYS A 418 14.30 0.87 -11.67
N GLU A 419 14.90 1.81 -10.93
CA GLU A 419 16.34 2.04 -10.87
C GLU A 419 17.10 0.86 -10.22
N ALA A 420 16.49 0.26 -9.18
CA ALA A 420 17.00 -0.93 -8.52
C ALA A 420 16.91 -2.20 -9.40
N ALA A 421 15.92 -2.28 -10.30
CA ALA A 421 15.67 -3.43 -11.17
C ALA A 421 16.33 -3.35 -12.55
N CYS A 422 16.65 -2.15 -13.05
CA CYS A 422 17.22 -1.95 -14.38
C CYS A 422 18.61 -2.62 -14.51
N PRO A 423 18.84 -3.54 -15.47
CA PRO A 423 20.13 -4.18 -15.66
C PRO A 423 21.23 -3.20 -16.09
N GLU A 424 20.93 -2.35 -17.09
CA GLU A 424 21.91 -1.51 -17.80
C GLU A 424 22.24 -0.16 -17.13
N ASP A 425 21.76 0.09 -15.90
CA ASP A 425 21.88 1.40 -15.21
C ASP A 425 21.37 2.61 -16.05
N VAL A 426 20.45 2.37 -16.99
CA VAL A 426 19.86 3.36 -17.91
C VAL A 426 19.09 4.45 -17.17
N ILE A 427 18.32 4.03 -16.16
CA ILE A 427 17.47 4.87 -15.32
C ILE A 427 18.30 5.39 -14.15
N LYS A 428 18.23 6.69 -13.86
CA LYS A 428 18.90 7.34 -12.72
C LYS A 428 17.98 8.40 -12.10
N PHE A 429 17.85 8.44 -10.78
CA PHE A 429 17.16 9.55 -10.11
C PHE A 429 18.16 10.63 -9.70
N ARG A 430 17.88 11.89 -10.07
CA ARG A 430 18.77 13.05 -9.86
C ARG A 430 17.98 14.30 -9.49
N PHE A 431 18.63 15.21 -8.77
CA PHE A 431 18.22 16.61 -8.69
C PHE A 431 18.51 17.28 -10.05
N PHE A 432 17.56 18.08 -10.54
CA PHE A 432 17.60 18.74 -11.86
C PHE A 432 17.88 17.77 -13.04
N PRO A 433 17.00 16.80 -13.31
CA PRO A 433 17.16 15.83 -14.40
C PRO A 433 17.01 16.48 -15.79
N ASN A 434 17.64 15.88 -16.80
CA ASN A 434 17.49 16.29 -18.20
C ASN A 434 16.11 15.90 -18.76
N ARG A 435 15.15 16.83 -18.73
CA ARG A 435 13.72 16.62 -19.07
C ARG A 435 13.42 16.23 -20.52
N LYS A 436 14.41 16.08 -21.41
CA LYS A 436 14.22 15.66 -22.82
C LYS A 436 13.46 14.32 -22.98
N SER A 437 13.45 13.47 -21.95
CA SER A 437 12.72 12.19 -21.93
C SER A 437 11.32 12.25 -21.27
N GLU A 438 10.85 13.42 -20.83
CA GLU A 438 9.59 13.57 -20.08
C GLU A 438 8.38 13.82 -21.00
N LYS A 439 7.20 13.34 -20.61
CA LYS A 439 5.90 13.67 -21.22
C LYS A 439 4.91 14.06 -20.12
N THR A 440 4.38 15.27 -20.24
CA THR A 440 3.55 15.93 -19.22
C THR A 440 2.03 15.73 -19.47
N ASP A 441 1.72 15.02 -20.55
CA ASP A 441 0.44 15.02 -21.26
C ASP A 441 -0.52 13.97 -20.69
N LEU A 442 -1.01 14.23 -19.48
CA LEU A 442 -2.26 13.66 -18.97
C LEU A 442 -3.11 14.68 -18.20
N VAL A 443 -2.89 15.98 -18.45
CA VAL A 443 -3.91 16.99 -18.14
C VAL A 443 -5.04 16.80 -19.16
N PRO A 444 -6.31 16.62 -18.75
CA PRO A 444 -7.43 16.59 -19.69
C PRO A 444 -7.50 17.90 -20.47
N GLU A 445 -7.78 17.82 -21.77
CA GLU A 445 -7.92 19.00 -22.64
C GLU A 445 -8.95 19.98 -22.05
N ARG A 446 -8.70 21.30 -22.17
CA ARG A 446 -9.53 22.37 -21.56
C ARG A 446 -11.03 22.19 -21.77
N ARG A 447 -11.45 21.68 -22.94
CA ARG A 447 -12.84 21.31 -23.26
C ARG A 447 -13.38 20.19 -22.37
N THR A 448 -12.62 19.11 -22.19
CA THR A 448 -13.00 17.98 -21.34
C THR A 448 -12.90 18.28 -19.84
N ALA A 449 -12.00 19.19 -19.43
CA ALA A 449 -11.99 19.71 -18.07
C ALA A 449 -13.29 20.49 -17.76
N LEU A 450 -13.70 21.40 -18.65
CA LEU A 450 -15.00 22.10 -18.56
C LEU A 450 -16.19 21.12 -18.55
N ALA A 451 -16.14 20.04 -19.33
CA ALA A 451 -17.17 18.99 -19.28
C ALA A 451 -17.25 18.30 -17.91
N SER A 452 -16.13 18.02 -17.24
CA SER A 452 -16.14 17.47 -15.87
C SER A 452 -16.62 18.48 -14.82
N VAL A 453 -16.39 19.78 -15.02
CA VAL A 453 -16.97 20.85 -14.18
C VAL A 453 -18.51 20.88 -14.34
N ALA A 454 -19.01 20.85 -15.58
CA ALA A 454 -20.45 20.83 -15.87
C ALA A 454 -21.14 19.56 -15.35
N ALA A 455 -20.49 18.39 -15.48
CA ALA A 455 -21.01 17.13 -14.92
C ALA A 455 -21.07 17.15 -13.38
N GLY A 456 -20.07 17.75 -12.72
CA GLY A 456 -20.10 17.97 -11.26
C GLY A 456 -21.24 18.89 -10.83
N ALA A 457 -21.48 19.97 -11.56
CA ALA A 457 -22.61 20.88 -11.31
C ALA A 457 -23.97 20.19 -11.53
N ALA A 458 -24.13 19.38 -12.58
CA ALA A 458 -25.34 18.62 -12.85
C ALA A 458 -25.62 17.57 -11.74
N PHE A 459 -24.59 16.85 -11.28
CA PHE A 459 -24.72 15.92 -10.15
C PHE A 459 -25.15 16.64 -8.86
N TYR A 460 -24.62 17.83 -8.59
CA TYR A 460 -25.03 18.66 -7.45
C TYR A 460 -26.52 19.05 -7.50
N VAL A 461 -27.04 19.46 -8.67
CA VAL A 461 -28.48 19.79 -8.83
C VAL A 461 -29.37 18.60 -8.44
N LEU A 462 -29.02 17.40 -8.92
CA LEU A 462 -29.75 16.16 -8.60
C LEU A 462 -29.67 15.82 -7.10
N HIS A 463 -28.50 15.97 -6.47
CA HIS A 463 -28.34 15.62 -5.06
C HIS A 463 -29.08 16.61 -4.13
N ARG A 464 -29.02 17.91 -4.43
CA ARG A 464 -29.77 18.93 -3.68
C ARG A 464 -31.29 18.76 -3.82
N GLN A 465 -31.76 18.24 -4.95
CA GLN A 465 -33.17 17.86 -5.12
C GLN A 465 -33.57 16.64 -4.26
N SER A 466 -32.69 15.62 -4.11
CA SER A 466 -32.95 14.52 -3.18
C SER A 466 -32.97 14.97 -1.71
N ASP A 467 -32.06 15.86 -1.29
CA ASP A 467 -32.03 16.35 0.09
C ASP A 467 -33.26 17.20 0.43
N ALA A 468 -33.66 18.10 -0.48
CA ALA A 468 -34.86 18.92 -0.31
C ALA A 468 -36.14 18.06 -0.23
N SER A 469 -36.28 17.06 -1.12
CA SER A 469 -37.46 16.17 -1.10
C SER A 469 -37.46 15.17 0.05
N ALA A 470 -36.30 14.83 0.64
CA ALA A 470 -36.23 14.09 1.90
C ALA A 470 -36.68 14.94 3.10
N ALA A 471 -36.25 16.21 3.17
CA ALA A 471 -36.68 17.15 4.22
C ALA A 471 -38.19 17.43 4.16
N GLU A 472 -38.76 17.53 2.95
CA GLU A 472 -40.20 17.73 2.76
C GLU A 472 -41.03 16.54 3.25
N ARG A 473 -40.58 15.30 2.98
CA ARG A 473 -41.21 14.07 3.52
C ARG A 473 -41.16 14.04 5.04
N ALA A 474 -40.01 14.33 5.64
CA ALA A 474 -39.86 14.35 7.09
C ALA A 474 -40.80 15.36 7.79
N ARG A 475 -41.06 16.52 7.15
CA ARG A 475 -42.07 17.49 7.61
C ARG A 475 -43.50 16.94 7.53
N LEU A 476 -43.85 16.30 6.41
CA LEU A 476 -45.15 15.68 6.22
C LEU A 476 -45.41 14.57 7.25
N ASP A 477 -44.43 13.70 7.51
CA ASP A 477 -44.54 12.63 8.51
C ASP A 477 -44.64 13.18 9.94
N HIS A 478 -43.88 14.24 10.28
CA HIS A 478 -44.00 14.91 11.58
C HIS A 478 -45.38 15.56 11.77
N ASN A 479 -45.90 16.27 10.76
CA ASN A 479 -47.24 16.85 10.79
C ASN A 479 -48.32 15.77 10.91
N ARG A 480 -48.17 14.65 10.20
CA ARG A 480 -49.08 13.49 10.29
C ARG A 480 -49.07 12.87 11.69
N ALA A 481 -47.89 12.74 12.32
CA ALA A 481 -47.77 12.25 13.70
C ALA A 481 -48.47 13.19 14.71
N ASN A 482 -48.30 14.51 14.56
CA ASN A 482 -48.97 15.50 15.42
C ASN A 482 -50.50 15.50 15.25
N ILE A 483 -51.00 15.36 14.01
CA ILE A 483 -52.44 15.23 13.76
C ILE A 483 -53.00 13.96 14.40
N LEU A 484 -52.30 12.82 14.28
CA LEU A 484 -52.72 11.56 14.89
C LEU A 484 -52.72 11.60 16.42
N THR A 485 -51.73 12.24 17.06
CA THR A 485 -51.75 12.41 18.53
C THR A 485 -52.84 13.39 18.98
N HIS A 486 -53.11 14.47 18.24
CA HIS A 486 -54.23 15.36 18.57
C HIS A 486 -55.62 14.71 18.39
N LEU A 487 -55.79 13.82 17.41
CA LEU A 487 -57.03 13.04 17.24
C LEU A 487 -57.16 11.93 18.29
N GLY A 488 -56.06 11.25 18.62
CA GLY A 488 -56.01 10.22 19.68
C GLY A 488 -56.23 10.76 21.10
N ARG A 489 -56.13 12.09 21.30
CA ARG A 489 -56.37 12.79 22.57
C ARG A 489 -57.76 13.47 22.64
N ARG A 490 -58.63 13.17 21.68
CA ARG A 490 -60.04 13.61 21.59
C ARG A 490 -61.03 12.43 21.57
N ARG A 491 -60.54 11.23 21.85
CA ARG A 491 -61.31 10.04 22.24
C ARG A 491 -60.94 9.69 23.67
#